data_AF-Q46220-F1
#
_entry.id   AF-Q46220-F1
#
_cell.length_a   1.000
_cell.length_b   1.000
_cell.length_c   1.000
_cell.angle_alpha   90.00
_cell.angle_beta   90.00
_cell.angle_gamma   90.00
#
_symmetry.space_group_name_H-M   'P 1'
#
loop_
_entity.id
_entity.type
_entity.pdbx_description
1 polymer ?
#
loop_
_entity_poly.entity_id
_entity_poly.type
_entity_poly.pdbx_seq_one_letter_code
_entity_poly.pdbx_strand_id
1 'polypeptide(L)'
;MKKVNKSISVFLILYLILTSSFPSYTYAQDLQIASNYITDRAFIERPEDFLKDKENAIQWEKKEAERVEKNLDTLEKEALELYKKDSEQISNYSQTRQYFYDYQIESNPREKEYKNLRNAISKNKIDKPINVYYFESPEKFAFNKEIRTENQNEISLEKFNELKETIQDKLFKQDGFKDVSLYEPGNGDEKPTPLLIHLKLPKNTGMLPYINSNDVKTLIEQDYSIKIDKIVRIVIEGKQYIKAEASIVNSLDFKDDVSKGDLWGKENYSDWSNKLTPNELADVNDYMRGGYTAINNYLISNGPLNNPNPELDSKVNNIENALKLTPIPSNLIVYRRSGPQEFGLTLTSPEYDFNKIENIDAFKEKWEGKVITYPNFISTSIGSVNMSAFAKRKIILRINIPKDSPGAYLSAIPGYAGEYEVLLNHGSKFKINKVDSYKDGTVTKLILDATLIN
;
A
#
# COMPACT_ATOMS: atom_id res chain seq x y z
N MET A 1 26.27 4.03 78.71
CA MET A 1 27.70 3.77 79.08
C MET A 1 28.55 3.71 77.80
N LYS A 2 29.88 3.92 77.89
CA LYS A 2 30.98 3.71 76.91
C LYS A 2 30.62 3.69 75.39
N LYS A 3 31.05 4.66 74.55
CA LYS A 3 32.44 4.96 74.05
C LYS A 3 33.01 3.91 73.06
N VAL A 4 33.73 4.26 71.99
CA VAL A 4 33.93 5.54 71.22
C VAL A 4 34.76 5.29 69.94
N ASN A 5 34.59 6.11 68.88
CA ASN A 5 35.65 6.69 67.99
C ASN A 5 34.94 7.46 66.83
N LYS A 6 35.29 8.71 66.41
CA LYS A 6 36.57 9.41 66.09
C LYS A 6 37.11 9.07 64.68
N SER A 7 37.73 9.95 63.87
CA SER A 7 38.09 11.42 63.89
C SER A 7 38.73 11.78 62.51
N ILE A 8 39.02 13.01 62.02
CA ILE A 8 38.83 14.45 62.36
C ILE A 8 39.05 15.28 61.05
N SER A 9 38.31 16.36 60.74
CA SER A 9 38.77 17.79 60.75
C SER A 9 37.67 18.70 60.11
N VAL A 10 37.36 19.97 60.45
CA VAL A 10 38.07 21.14 61.07
C VAL A 10 38.92 21.92 60.04
N PHE A 11 38.83 23.26 59.80
CA PHE A 11 38.20 24.46 60.43
C PHE A 11 37.04 25.06 59.55
N LEU A 12 36.08 25.88 60.01
CA LEU A 12 36.08 27.25 60.61
C LEU A 12 36.66 28.34 59.65
N ILE A 13 35.98 29.39 59.17
CA ILE A 13 35.09 30.47 59.71
C ILE A 13 35.82 31.80 59.99
N LEU A 14 35.19 32.92 59.61
CA LEU A 14 35.47 34.35 59.93
C LEU A 14 36.72 35.03 59.33
N TYR A 15 36.54 35.98 58.40
CA TYR A 15 36.57 37.42 58.74
C TYR A 15 35.99 38.38 57.67
N LEU A 16 35.53 39.51 58.20
CA LEU A 16 35.06 40.78 57.64
C LEU A 16 36.07 41.42 56.64
N ILE A 17 35.67 42.02 55.50
CA ILE A 17 34.89 43.28 55.24
C ILE A 17 35.75 44.57 55.30
N LEU A 18 35.72 45.35 54.19
CA LEU A 18 36.32 46.69 53.95
C LEU A 18 37.87 46.73 54.02
N THR A 19 38.59 47.39 53.10
CA THR A 19 38.40 48.76 52.60
C THR A 19 38.47 48.94 51.06
N SER A 20 38.01 50.11 50.59
CA SER A 20 37.88 50.55 49.19
C SER A 20 39.17 51.04 48.52
N SER A 21 39.31 50.84 47.20
CA SER A 21 39.96 51.78 46.27
C SER A 21 39.58 51.49 44.79
N PHE A 22 38.95 52.47 44.15
CA PHE A 22 38.86 52.69 42.69
C PHE A 22 39.54 54.06 42.40
N PRO A 23 39.95 54.44 41.16
CA PRO A 23 39.57 53.95 39.82
C PRO A 23 40.78 53.31 39.07
N SER A 24 40.86 53.07 37.75
CA SER A 24 40.20 53.69 36.58
C SER A 24 40.21 52.86 35.28
N TYR A 25 39.22 53.13 34.43
CA TYR A 25 39.11 52.93 32.97
C TYR A 25 40.23 52.19 32.21
N THR A 26 39.87 51.14 31.46
CA THR A 26 39.97 51.13 29.97
C THR A 26 39.25 49.93 29.33
N TYR A 27 39.01 50.02 28.02
CA TYR A 27 38.55 48.97 27.08
C TYR A 27 37.29 48.15 27.43
N ALA A 28 36.14 48.68 27.02
CA ALA A 28 34.99 47.89 26.58
C ALA A 28 35.03 47.76 25.04
N GLN A 29 35.75 46.77 24.52
CA GLN A 29 35.77 46.41 23.09
C GLN A 29 36.26 44.96 22.94
N ASP A 30 35.33 44.02 22.72
CA ASP A 30 35.54 42.64 22.19
C ASP A 30 34.28 41.75 22.35
N LEU A 31 33.32 42.15 23.19
CA LEU A 31 32.05 41.44 23.45
C LEU A 31 31.04 41.48 22.27
N GLN A 32 31.52 41.54 21.02
CA GLN A 32 30.70 41.69 19.82
C GLN A 32 31.13 40.78 18.63
N ILE A 33 31.98 39.79 18.87
CA ILE A 33 32.41 38.81 17.84
C ILE A 33 31.75 37.41 18.06
N ALA A 34 31.12 37.18 19.20
CA ALA A 34 30.56 35.88 19.60
C ALA A 34 29.15 35.54 19.03
N SER A 35 28.70 36.20 17.96
CA SER A 35 27.35 36.01 17.39
C SER A 35 27.30 35.26 16.04
N ASN A 36 28.42 35.12 15.32
CA ASN A 36 28.42 34.73 13.91
C ASN A 36 29.00 33.33 13.63
N TYR A 37 28.77 32.37 14.54
CA TYR A 37 29.06 30.95 14.31
C TYR A 37 27.90 30.05 14.72
N ILE A 38 26.75 30.25 14.07
CA ILE A 38 25.82 29.13 13.86
C ILE A 38 26.53 28.19 12.88
N THR A 39 27.12 27.11 13.40
CA THR A 39 27.74 26.09 12.54
C THR A 39 26.65 25.29 11.85
N ASP A 40 26.63 25.27 10.52
CA ASP A 40 25.81 24.34 9.73
C ASP A 40 26.15 22.90 10.13
N ARG A 41 25.29 22.30 10.97
CA ARG A 41 25.39 20.90 11.39
C ARG A 41 24.34 20.04 10.69
N ALA A 42 24.21 20.23 9.37
CA ALA A 42 23.71 19.16 8.52
C ALA A 42 24.60 17.93 8.74
N PHE A 43 24.00 16.80 9.12
CA PHE A 43 24.75 15.56 9.29
C PHE A 43 25.34 15.13 7.94
N ILE A 44 26.54 14.53 7.96
CA ILE A 44 27.22 14.02 6.75
C ILE A 44 26.37 12.95 6.05
N GLU A 45 25.50 12.27 6.81
CA GLU A 45 24.53 11.28 6.37
C GLU A 45 23.13 11.74 6.83
N ARG A 46 22.12 11.70 5.95
CA ARG A 46 20.73 12.07 6.29
C ARG A 46 20.15 11.24 7.46
N PRO A 47 19.14 11.72 8.20
CA PRO A 47 18.38 10.86 9.10
C PRO A 47 17.52 9.83 8.33
N GLU A 48 16.85 8.93 9.07
CA GLU A 48 15.71 8.18 8.51
C GLU A 48 14.43 9.05 8.47
N ASP A 49 14.34 10.13 9.24
CA ASP A 49 13.18 11.02 9.33
C ASP A 49 13.67 12.44 9.62
N PHE A 50 13.30 13.43 8.80
CA PHE A 50 13.63 14.83 9.06
C PHE A 50 12.67 15.48 10.05
N LEU A 51 11.55 14.82 10.40
CA LEU A 51 10.51 15.33 11.30
C LEU A 51 10.04 16.73 10.86
N LYS A 52 10.39 17.78 11.59
CA LYS A 52 10.00 19.18 11.29
C LYS A 52 11.16 20.02 10.73
N ASP A 53 12.31 19.40 10.45
CA ASP A 53 13.49 20.06 9.89
C ASP A 53 13.35 20.25 8.38
N LYS A 54 12.42 21.12 8.00
CA LYS A 54 12.12 21.51 6.62
C LYS A 54 13.34 22.07 5.89
N GLU A 55 14.22 22.78 6.61
CA GLU A 55 15.40 23.40 6.01
C GLU A 55 16.45 22.35 5.63
N ASN A 56 16.86 21.46 6.55
CA ASN A 56 17.81 20.41 6.18
C ASN A 56 17.19 19.37 5.22
N ALA A 57 15.88 19.11 5.29
CA ALA A 57 15.19 18.27 4.31
C ALA A 57 15.36 18.84 2.88
N ILE A 58 14.94 20.09 2.65
CA ILE A 58 15.03 20.75 1.34
C ILE A 58 16.49 20.88 0.87
N GLN A 59 17.42 21.23 1.76
CA GLN A 59 18.84 21.37 1.42
C GLN A 59 19.54 20.04 1.10
N TRP A 60 19.07 18.92 1.66
CA TRP A 60 19.51 17.58 1.29
C TRP A 60 18.86 17.13 -0.03
N GLU A 61 17.54 17.23 -0.11
CA GLU A 61 16.73 16.76 -1.25
C GLU A 61 17.11 17.49 -2.55
N LYS A 62 17.43 18.79 -2.49
CA LYS A 62 17.92 19.55 -3.64
C LYS A 62 19.25 19.00 -4.19
N LYS A 63 20.22 18.72 -3.31
CA LYS A 63 21.52 18.15 -3.69
C LYS A 63 21.35 16.75 -4.25
N GLU A 64 20.38 16.00 -3.72
CA GLU A 64 20.05 14.67 -4.21
C GLU A 64 19.36 14.73 -5.59
N ALA A 65 18.44 15.67 -5.83
CA ALA A 65 17.88 15.93 -7.15
C ALA A 65 18.98 16.27 -8.18
N GLU A 66 19.88 17.20 -7.83
CA GLU A 66 21.06 17.55 -8.65
C GLU A 66 22.02 16.36 -8.87
N ARG A 67 22.03 15.35 -7.98
CA ARG A 67 22.80 14.09 -8.15
C ARG A 67 22.06 13.10 -9.05
N VAL A 68 20.77 12.91 -8.84
CA VAL A 68 19.93 11.92 -9.55
C VAL A 68 19.72 12.32 -11.01
N GLU A 69 19.49 13.60 -11.29
CA GLU A 69 19.28 14.12 -12.65
C GLU A 69 20.47 13.86 -13.60
N LYS A 70 21.67 13.63 -13.05
CA LYS A 70 22.88 13.27 -13.82
C LYS A 70 22.90 11.80 -14.27
N ASN A 71 22.04 10.95 -13.70
CA ASN A 71 21.91 9.52 -14.02
C ASN A 71 20.66 9.20 -14.85
N LEU A 72 19.76 10.19 -15.04
CA LEU A 72 18.60 10.07 -15.91
C LEU A 72 19.00 10.24 -17.37
N ASP A 73 18.47 9.39 -18.24
CA ASP A 73 18.60 9.55 -19.68
C ASP A 73 17.57 10.54 -20.26
N THR A 74 17.69 10.88 -21.54
CA THR A 74 16.82 11.89 -22.19
C THR A 74 15.34 11.51 -22.13
N LEU A 75 15.01 10.23 -22.28
CA LEU A 75 13.63 9.74 -22.33
C LEU A 75 12.96 9.76 -20.95
N GLU A 76 13.74 9.58 -19.89
CA GLU A 76 13.33 9.76 -18.49
C GLU A 76 13.17 11.24 -18.12
N LYS A 77 14.07 12.11 -18.58
CA LYS A 77 13.93 13.57 -18.39
C LYS A 77 12.70 14.12 -19.12
N GLU A 78 12.44 13.66 -20.35
CA GLU A 78 11.20 13.96 -21.07
C GLU A 78 9.96 13.51 -20.28
N ALA A 79 9.95 12.28 -19.73
CA ALA A 79 8.82 11.78 -18.96
C ALA A 79 8.60 12.55 -17.64
N LEU A 80 9.67 12.95 -16.95
CA LEU A 80 9.60 13.80 -15.76
C LEU A 80 9.12 15.21 -16.10
N GLU A 81 9.52 15.77 -17.25
CA GLU A 81 9.01 17.05 -17.74
C GLU A 81 7.54 16.98 -18.22
N LEU A 82 7.04 15.81 -18.63
CA LEU A 82 5.61 15.60 -18.85
C LEU A 82 4.86 15.47 -17.51
N TYR A 83 5.41 14.75 -16.53
CA TYR A 83 4.83 14.63 -15.19
C TYR A 83 4.62 16.00 -14.53
N LYS A 84 5.58 16.92 -14.61
CA LYS A 84 5.45 18.30 -14.09
C LYS A 84 4.29 19.10 -14.70
N LYS A 85 3.72 18.66 -15.83
CA LYS A 85 2.69 19.37 -16.62
C LYS A 85 1.32 18.67 -16.60
N ASP A 86 1.30 17.36 -16.36
CA ASP A 86 0.11 16.50 -16.48
C ASP A 86 0.08 15.40 -15.38
N SER A 87 0.60 15.73 -14.19
CA SER A 87 0.82 14.78 -13.07
C SER A 87 -0.44 14.03 -12.68
N GLU A 88 -1.61 14.68 -12.65
CA GLU A 88 -2.89 14.07 -12.30
C GLU A 88 -3.26 12.94 -13.26
N GLN A 89 -3.23 13.18 -14.57
CA GLN A 89 -3.62 12.19 -15.57
C GLN A 89 -2.60 11.04 -15.67
N ILE A 90 -1.31 11.35 -15.55
CA ILE A 90 -0.23 10.35 -15.53
C ILE A 90 -0.33 9.46 -14.28
N SER A 91 -0.67 10.05 -13.12
CA SER A 91 -0.92 9.30 -11.87
C SER A 91 -2.18 8.43 -11.98
N ASN A 92 -3.31 8.99 -12.42
CA ASN A 92 -4.57 8.27 -12.62
C ASN A 92 -4.42 7.09 -13.61
N TYR A 93 -3.63 7.27 -14.67
CA TYR A 93 -3.28 6.19 -15.60
C TYR A 93 -2.46 5.09 -14.90
N SER A 94 -1.39 5.45 -14.19
CA SER A 94 -0.50 4.50 -13.50
C SER A 94 -1.20 3.62 -12.44
N GLN A 95 -2.31 4.08 -11.87
CA GLN A 95 -3.13 3.33 -10.91
C GLN A 95 -3.95 2.19 -11.55
N THR A 96 -4.37 2.35 -12.81
CA THR A 96 -5.43 1.53 -13.43
C THR A 96 -5.09 0.90 -14.79
N ARG A 97 -3.97 1.27 -15.40
CA ARG A 97 -3.48 0.76 -16.69
C ARG A 97 -3.46 -0.78 -16.81
N GLN A 98 -3.25 -1.50 -15.72
CA GLN A 98 -3.07 -2.95 -15.68
C GLN A 98 -4.37 -3.77 -15.83
N TYR A 99 -5.55 -3.14 -15.84
CA TYR A 99 -6.85 -3.84 -15.89
C TYR A 99 -7.48 -3.96 -17.29
N PHE A 100 -6.77 -3.56 -18.33
CA PHE A 100 -7.19 -3.62 -19.75
C PHE A 100 -6.65 -4.90 -20.43
N TYR A 101 -6.94 -5.13 -21.70
CA TYR A 101 -6.25 -6.18 -22.47
C TYR A 101 -4.77 -5.79 -22.69
N ASP A 102 -3.90 -6.79 -22.78
CA ASP A 102 -2.49 -6.68 -23.20
C ASP A 102 -2.29 -5.71 -24.38
N TYR A 103 -2.94 -5.96 -25.51
CA TYR A 103 -2.83 -5.14 -26.72
C TYR A 103 -3.37 -3.70 -26.53
N GLN A 104 -4.27 -3.46 -25.56
CA GLN A 104 -4.72 -2.10 -25.21
C GLN A 104 -3.72 -1.37 -24.32
N ILE A 105 -2.96 -2.09 -23.49
CA ILE A 105 -1.89 -1.52 -22.65
C ILE A 105 -0.73 -1.12 -23.56
N GLU A 106 -0.27 -2.02 -24.41
CA GLU A 106 0.85 -1.78 -25.33
C GLU A 106 0.58 -0.66 -26.36
N SER A 107 -0.66 -0.51 -26.83
CA SER A 107 -1.04 0.53 -27.80
C SER A 107 -1.44 1.87 -27.16
N ASN A 108 -1.45 1.98 -25.83
CA ASN A 108 -1.79 3.25 -25.16
C ASN A 108 -0.61 4.23 -25.23
N PRO A 109 -0.78 5.47 -25.73
CA PRO A 109 0.33 6.43 -25.81
C PRO A 109 0.95 6.77 -24.45
N ARG A 110 0.17 6.74 -23.36
CA ARG A 110 0.67 6.99 -21.99
C ARG A 110 1.52 5.87 -21.42
N GLU A 111 1.54 4.70 -22.06
CA GLU A 111 2.36 3.56 -21.61
C GLU A 111 3.86 3.86 -21.74
N LYS A 112 4.27 4.67 -22.72
CA LYS A 112 5.64 5.18 -22.84
C LYS A 112 6.00 6.11 -21.68
N GLU A 113 5.08 7.03 -21.34
CA GLU A 113 5.24 8.00 -20.25
C GLU A 113 5.42 7.27 -18.90
N TYR A 114 4.51 6.33 -18.62
CA TYR A 114 4.56 5.47 -17.43
C TYR A 114 5.85 4.64 -17.37
N LYS A 115 6.21 3.89 -18.42
CA LYS A 115 7.43 3.04 -18.41
C LYS A 115 8.70 3.85 -18.20
N ASN A 116 8.82 5.03 -18.83
CA ASN A 116 9.98 5.90 -18.65
C ASN A 116 10.05 6.51 -17.24
N LEU A 117 8.94 7.05 -16.72
CA LEU A 117 8.91 7.65 -15.38
C LEU A 117 9.14 6.62 -14.28
N ARG A 118 8.58 5.41 -14.45
CA ARG A 118 8.84 4.25 -13.61
C ARG A 118 10.33 3.85 -13.59
N ASN A 119 10.97 3.80 -14.75
CA ASN A 119 12.40 3.53 -14.84
C ASN A 119 13.23 4.58 -14.08
N ALA A 120 12.92 5.87 -14.27
CA ALA A 120 13.59 6.99 -13.58
C ALA A 120 13.53 6.87 -12.05
N ILE A 121 12.36 6.55 -11.50
CA ILE A 121 12.16 6.30 -10.06
C ILE A 121 12.91 5.04 -9.62
N SER A 122 12.86 3.97 -10.40
CA SER A 122 13.49 2.68 -10.07
C SER A 122 15.03 2.71 -10.08
N LYS A 123 15.65 3.66 -10.81
CA LYS A 123 17.10 3.86 -10.87
C LYS A 123 17.69 4.36 -9.55
N ASN A 124 16.97 5.22 -8.80
CA ASN A 124 17.46 5.78 -7.55
C ASN A 124 16.82 5.10 -6.33
N LYS A 125 17.45 4.02 -5.85
CA LYS A 125 16.98 3.24 -4.70
C LYS A 125 17.63 3.69 -3.39
N ILE A 126 16.83 3.92 -2.36
CA ILE A 126 17.35 4.39 -1.07
C ILE A 126 18.20 3.33 -0.35
N ASP A 127 19.35 3.78 0.14
CA ASP A 127 20.41 3.03 0.81
C ASP A 127 20.02 2.51 2.21
N LYS A 128 19.14 3.23 2.89
CA LYS A 128 18.51 2.89 4.18
C LYS A 128 17.08 3.45 4.20
N PRO A 129 16.20 3.06 5.15
CA PRO A 129 14.83 3.56 5.22
C PRO A 129 14.71 5.09 5.22
N ILE A 130 13.54 5.59 4.82
CA ILE A 130 13.17 6.99 5.00
C ILE A 130 11.67 7.11 5.30
N ASN A 131 11.31 8.03 6.19
CA ASN A 131 9.93 8.41 6.47
C ASN A 131 9.50 9.52 5.51
N VAL A 132 8.27 9.46 5.02
CA VAL A 132 7.67 10.46 4.12
C VAL A 132 6.29 10.87 4.60
N TYR A 133 5.88 12.07 4.17
CA TYR A 133 4.68 12.77 4.62
C TYR A 133 3.84 13.19 3.42
N TYR A 134 2.55 12.87 3.44
CA TYR A 134 1.60 13.31 2.41
C TYR A 134 0.17 13.37 2.95
N PHE A 135 -0.66 14.26 2.38
CA PHE A 135 -2.09 14.31 2.68
C PHE A 135 -2.86 13.35 1.77
N GLU A 136 -3.92 12.73 2.31
CA GLU A 136 -4.77 11.80 1.58
C GLU A 136 -6.26 12.09 1.84
N SER A 137 -7.14 11.75 0.90
CA SER A 137 -8.58 11.72 1.17
C SER A 137 -8.90 10.57 2.14
N PRO A 138 -9.73 10.78 3.18
CA PRO A 138 -10.21 9.69 4.06
C PRO A 138 -10.91 8.56 3.29
N GLU A 139 -11.54 8.88 2.16
CA GLU A 139 -12.19 7.92 1.27
C GLU A 139 -11.21 6.84 0.75
N LYS A 140 -9.92 7.18 0.57
CA LYS A 140 -8.87 6.24 0.16
C LYS A 140 -8.70 5.06 1.15
N PHE A 141 -9.18 5.23 2.37
CA PHE A 141 -9.19 4.22 3.43
C PHE A 141 -10.60 3.70 3.77
N ALA A 142 -11.54 3.82 2.82
CA ALA A 142 -12.96 3.49 2.97
C ALA A 142 -13.73 4.33 4.02
N PHE A 143 -13.16 5.46 4.48
CA PHE A 143 -13.87 6.41 5.32
C PHE A 143 -14.66 7.39 4.45
N ASN A 144 -15.80 6.94 3.92
CA ASN A 144 -16.67 7.70 3.01
C ASN A 144 -17.50 8.78 3.76
N LYS A 145 -16.85 9.57 4.62
CA LYS A 145 -17.42 10.67 5.42
C LYS A 145 -16.34 11.74 5.60
N GLU A 146 -16.73 13.00 5.80
CA GLU A 146 -15.78 14.00 6.29
C GLU A 146 -15.34 13.68 7.73
N ILE A 147 -14.04 13.87 8.02
CA ILE A 147 -13.48 13.85 9.39
C ILE A 147 -13.87 15.14 10.13
N ARG A 148 -13.80 16.27 9.41
CA ARG A 148 -14.29 17.61 9.76
C ARG A 148 -14.38 18.43 8.47
N THR A 149 -15.15 19.51 8.46
CA THR A 149 -15.16 20.47 7.33
C THR A 149 -13.86 21.29 7.30
N GLU A 150 -13.59 21.97 6.19
CA GLU A 150 -12.45 22.89 6.06
C GLU A 150 -12.51 24.04 7.10
N ASN A 151 -13.71 24.56 7.34
CA ASN A 151 -13.99 25.65 8.28
C ASN A 151 -13.91 25.24 9.76
N GLN A 152 -13.98 23.95 10.06
CA GLN A 152 -13.81 23.44 11.42
C GLN A 152 -12.33 23.35 11.79
N ASN A 153 -11.98 23.84 12.97
CA ASN A 153 -10.63 23.71 13.53
C ASN A 153 -10.46 22.44 14.38
N GLU A 154 -11.54 21.73 14.70
CA GLU A 154 -11.53 20.58 15.60
C GLU A 154 -12.12 19.31 14.96
N ILE A 155 -11.67 18.16 15.45
CA ILE A 155 -12.15 16.82 15.08
C ILE A 155 -12.80 16.20 16.31
N SER A 156 -14.05 15.76 16.21
CA SER A 156 -14.76 15.17 17.36
C SER A 156 -14.17 13.80 17.76
N LEU A 157 -14.34 13.42 19.03
CA LEU A 157 -13.92 12.10 19.52
C LEU A 157 -14.65 10.95 18.80
N GLU A 158 -15.92 11.18 18.44
CA GLU A 158 -16.72 10.28 17.62
C GLU A 158 -16.05 10.06 16.25
N LYS A 159 -15.73 11.14 15.52
CA LYS A 159 -15.06 11.05 14.20
C LYS A 159 -13.68 10.41 14.26
N PHE A 160 -12.93 10.66 15.33
CA PHE A 160 -11.66 9.99 15.59
C PHE A 160 -11.83 8.47 15.76
N ASN A 161 -12.86 8.04 16.51
CA ASN A 161 -13.16 6.63 16.75
C ASN A 161 -13.74 5.94 15.50
N GLU A 162 -14.71 6.55 14.80
CA GLU A 162 -15.25 6.00 13.54
C GLU A 162 -14.12 5.75 12.52
N LEU A 163 -13.20 6.72 12.37
CA LEU A 163 -12.06 6.59 11.46
C LEU A 163 -11.13 5.45 11.91
N LYS A 164 -10.79 5.38 13.21
CA LYS A 164 -9.95 4.32 13.76
C LYS A 164 -10.53 2.94 13.45
N GLU A 165 -11.81 2.72 13.77
CA GLU A 165 -12.51 1.45 13.54
C GLU A 165 -12.62 1.10 12.04
N THR A 166 -12.73 2.11 11.17
CA THR A 166 -12.80 1.93 9.72
C THR A 166 -11.48 1.45 9.11
N ILE A 167 -10.33 1.88 9.64
CA ILE A 167 -9.00 1.67 9.02
C ILE A 167 -8.11 0.66 9.76
N GLN A 168 -8.40 0.34 11.02
CA GLN A 168 -7.61 -0.62 11.80
C GLN A 168 -7.73 -2.04 11.24
N ASP A 169 -6.64 -2.81 11.35
CA ASP A 169 -6.54 -4.22 10.99
C ASP A 169 -6.97 -4.50 9.52
N LYS A 170 -6.63 -3.58 8.63
CA LYS A 170 -6.78 -3.67 7.17
C LYS A 170 -5.41 -3.48 6.48
N LEU A 171 -5.31 -3.98 5.25
CA LEU A 171 -4.20 -3.72 4.34
C LEU A 171 -4.76 -3.01 3.10
N PHE A 172 -4.39 -1.76 2.90
CA PHE A 172 -4.89 -0.94 1.78
C PHE A 172 -3.85 -0.90 0.66
N LYS A 173 -4.16 -1.48 -0.50
CA LYS A 173 -3.27 -1.50 -1.67
C LYS A 173 -3.09 -0.08 -2.25
N GLN A 174 -1.85 0.32 -2.46
CA GLN A 174 -1.47 1.59 -3.06
C GLN A 174 -0.78 1.35 -4.39
N ASP A 175 -1.12 2.15 -5.39
CA ASP A 175 -0.65 2.00 -6.77
C ASP A 175 -0.37 3.35 -7.41
N GLY A 176 0.58 3.35 -8.34
CA GLY A 176 0.82 4.47 -9.24
C GLY A 176 1.67 5.58 -8.63
N PHE A 177 1.81 6.67 -9.36
CA PHE A 177 2.68 7.77 -8.99
C PHE A 177 2.07 8.68 -7.91
N LYS A 178 2.91 9.13 -6.97
CA LYS A 178 2.54 10.06 -5.90
C LYS A 178 3.73 10.93 -5.49
N ASP A 179 3.52 12.24 -5.41
CA ASP A 179 4.45 13.18 -4.78
C ASP A 179 4.32 13.12 -3.25
N VAL A 180 5.46 13.16 -2.55
CA VAL A 180 5.56 13.12 -1.09
C VAL A 180 6.57 14.15 -0.58
N SER A 181 6.41 14.57 0.68
CA SER A 181 7.35 15.42 1.41
C SER A 181 8.29 14.57 2.28
N LEU A 182 9.54 15.01 2.46
CA LEU A 182 10.48 14.40 3.42
C LEU A 182 10.34 14.95 4.86
N TYR A 183 9.48 15.96 5.07
CA TYR A 183 9.23 16.61 6.37
C TYR A 183 7.73 16.78 6.66
N GLU A 184 7.37 16.82 7.95
CA GLU A 184 6.01 17.05 8.45
C GLU A 184 5.55 18.48 8.12
N PRO A 185 4.45 18.66 7.35
CA PRO A 185 3.95 19.98 6.96
C PRO A 185 3.66 20.90 8.16
N GLY A 186 4.17 22.14 8.08
CA GLY A 186 4.11 23.13 9.15
C GLY A 186 3.32 24.38 8.76
N ASN A 187 3.83 25.53 9.21
CA ASN A 187 3.23 26.82 8.92
C ASN A 187 3.55 27.26 7.48
N GLY A 188 2.54 27.79 6.77
CA GLY A 188 2.66 28.17 5.36
C GLY A 188 2.70 27.01 4.34
N ASP A 189 2.75 25.75 4.79
CA ASP A 189 2.67 24.58 3.91
C ASP A 189 1.24 24.30 3.44
N GLU A 190 1.10 23.67 2.27
CA GLU A 190 -0.20 23.21 1.77
C GLU A 190 -0.73 22.04 2.59
N LYS A 191 -2.01 22.08 2.98
CA LYS A 191 -2.64 21.10 3.89
C LYS A 191 -4.07 20.74 3.45
N PRO A 192 -4.25 20.11 2.27
CA PRO A 192 -5.54 20.03 1.58
C PRO A 192 -6.58 19.11 2.24
N THR A 193 -6.18 18.20 3.13
CA THR A 193 -7.11 17.29 3.82
C THR A 193 -6.86 17.24 5.33
N PRO A 194 -7.85 16.84 6.16
CA PRO A 194 -7.64 16.64 7.60
C PRO A 194 -6.84 15.37 7.95
N LEU A 195 -6.31 14.62 6.98
CA LEU A 195 -5.62 13.33 7.16
C LEU A 195 -4.20 13.38 6.53
N LEU A 196 -3.20 13.45 7.41
CA LEU A 196 -1.77 13.35 7.09
C LEU A 196 -1.31 11.90 7.29
N ILE A 197 -0.73 11.30 6.26
CA ILE A 197 -0.06 10.00 6.34
C ILE A 197 1.42 10.24 6.64
N HIS A 198 1.97 9.46 7.57
CA HIS A 198 3.37 9.38 7.89
C HIS A 198 3.83 7.94 7.63
N LEU A 199 4.49 7.73 6.49
CA LEU A 199 4.76 6.41 5.93
C LEU A 199 6.27 6.10 6.00
N LYS A 200 6.64 4.96 6.58
CA LYS A 200 8.01 4.47 6.54
C LYS A 200 8.28 3.66 5.26
N LEU A 201 9.13 4.19 4.39
CA LEU A 201 9.63 3.50 3.19
C LEU A 201 10.86 2.65 3.56
N PRO A 202 10.91 1.36 3.16
CA PRO A 202 12.04 0.47 3.46
C PRO A 202 13.27 0.78 2.59
N LYS A 203 14.43 0.22 2.99
CA LYS A 203 15.62 0.17 2.15
C LYS A 203 15.29 -0.46 0.79
N ASN A 204 15.91 0.06 -0.28
CA ASN A 204 15.73 -0.29 -1.69
C ASN A 204 14.46 0.24 -2.38
N THR A 205 13.59 1.00 -1.71
CA THR A 205 12.49 1.72 -2.40
C THR A 205 13.06 2.73 -3.41
N GLY A 206 12.46 2.79 -4.61
CA GLY A 206 12.80 3.78 -5.62
C GLY A 206 12.19 5.14 -5.31
N MET A 207 12.98 6.21 -5.36
CA MET A 207 12.55 7.58 -5.04
C MET A 207 13.26 8.58 -5.96
N LEU A 208 12.49 9.44 -6.63
CA LEU A 208 12.99 10.44 -7.55
C LEU A 208 12.81 11.85 -6.96
N PRO A 209 13.82 12.41 -6.26
CA PRO A 209 13.83 13.82 -5.90
C PRO A 209 14.07 14.67 -7.16
N TYR A 210 13.29 15.73 -7.33
CA TYR A 210 13.36 16.60 -8.49
C TYR A 210 13.00 18.06 -8.16
N ILE A 211 13.38 18.98 -9.04
CA ILE A 211 13.07 20.41 -8.93
C ILE A 211 11.89 20.76 -9.85
N ASN A 212 10.91 21.49 -9.31
CA ASN A 212 9.80 22.07 -10.07
C ASN A 212 9.68 23.56 -9.75
N SER A 213 9.97 24.43 -10.72
CA SER A 213 10.13 25.88 -10.53
C SER A 213 11.11 26.21 -9.40
N ASN A 214 10.61 26.63 -8.22
CA ASN A 214 11.43 26.94 -7.04
C ASN A 214 11.38 25.83 -5.96
N ASP A 215 10.46 24.88 -6.09
CA ASP A 215 10.23 23.81 -5.12
C ASP A 215 11.12 22.59 -5.42
N VAL A 216 11.46 21.86 -4.36
CA VAL A 216 11.90 20.47 -4.46
C VAL A 216 10.70 19.57 -4.14
N LYS A 217 10.60 18.44 -4.85
CA LYS A 217 9.54 17.44 -4.69
C LYS A 217 10.17 16.04 -4.77
N THR A 218 9.61 15.07 -4.05
CA THR A 218 10.00 13.66 -4.14
C THR A 218 8.86 12.84 -4.75
N LEU A 219 9.13 12.22 -5.89
CA LEU A 219 8.19 11.33 -6.58
C LEU A 219 8.48 9.86 -6.24
N ILE A 220 7.43 9.09 -5.96
CA ILE A 220 7.48 7.63 -5.81
C ILE A 220 6.45 6.94 -6.72
N GLU A 221 6.75 5.69 -7.12
CA GLU A 221 5.73 4.74 -7.55
C GLU A 221 5.31 3.92 -6.33
N GLN A 222 4.01 3.80 -6.09
CA GLN A 222 3.45 2.93 -5.07
C GLN A 222 3.21 1.53 -5.67
N ASP A 223 3.76 0.49 -5.05
CA ASP A 223 3.69 -0.91 -5.50
C ASP A 223 3.42 -1.90 -4.34
N TYR A 224 2.72 -1.44 -3.30
CA TYR A 224 2.64 -2.12 -2.01
C TYR A 224 1.29 -1.93 -1.28
N SER A 225 1.02 -2.77 -0.28
CA SER A 225 -0.05 -2.51 0.70
C SER A 225 0.48 -1.64 1.83
N ILE A 226 -0.32 -0.70 2.33
CA ILE A 226 -0.04 -0.01 3.60
C ILE A 226 -0.96 -0.47 4.72
N LYS A 227 -0.40 -0.56 5.92
CA LYS A 227 -1.10 -0.80 7.18
C LYS A 227 -1.05 0.47 8.01
N ILE A 228 -2.18 0.90 8.57
CA ILE A 228 -2.20 1.97 9.57
C ILE A 228 -2.00 1.33 10.95
N ASP A 229 -0.82 1.51 11.53
CA ASP A 229 -0.49 0.94 12.84
C ASP A 229 -1.05 1.77 14.00
N LYS A 230 -1.19 3.08 13.79
CA LYS A 230 -1.72 4.02 14.79
C LYS A 230 -2.24 5.28 14.13
N ILE A 231 -3.31 5.86 14.68
CA ILE A 231 -3.63 7.29 14.45
C ILE A 231 -3.45 8.11 15.73
N VAL A 232 -3.02 9.35 15.56
CA VAL A 232 -2.99 10.38 16.60
C VAL A 232 -3.59 11.68 16.07
N ARG A 233 -4.05 12.54 16.97
CA ARG A 233 -4.57 13.87 16.62
C ARG A 233 -3.50 14.91 16.93
N ILE A 234 -3.06 15.65 15.92
CA ILE A 234 -2.07 16.74 16.02
C ILE A 234 -2.74 18.08 15.72
N VAL A 235 -2.02 19.19 15.96
CA VAL A 235 -2.46 20.55 15.61
C VAL A 235 -1.39 21.22 14.76
N ILE A 236 -1.80 21.81 13.64
CA ILE A 236 -0.97 22.64 12.74
C ILE A 236 -1.76 23.92 12.46
N GLU A 237 -1.15 25.09 12.61
CA GLU A 237 -1.80 26.41 12.43
C GLU A 237 -3.15 26.57 13.15
N GLY A 238 -3.29 25.96 14.34
CA GLY A 238 -4.52 26.00 15.13
C GLY A 238 -5.64 25.06 14.67
N LYS A 239 -5.49 24.36 13.54
CA LYS A 239 -6.42 23.31 13.09
C LYS A 239 -5.94 21.92 13.51
N GLN A 240 -6.87 21.08 13.93
CA GLN A 240 -6.63 19.66 14.23
C GLN A 240 -6.54 18.84 12.94
N TYR A 241 -5.60 17.89 12.92
CA TYR A 241 -5.39 16.92 11.85
C TYR A 241 -5.21 15.52 12.45
N ILE A 242 -5.55 14.49 11.70
CA ILE A 242 -5.15 13.11 11.99
C ILE A 242 -3.76 12.89 11.38
N LYS A 243 -2.79 12.48 12.19
CA LYS A 243 -1.54 11.88 11.71
C LYS A 243 -1.68 10.36 11.81
N ALA A 244 -1.57 9.67 10.69
CA ALA A 244 -1.60 8.22 10.61
C ALA A 244 -0.18 7.67 10.46
N GLU A 245 0.29 6.95 11.48
CA GLU A 245 1.55 6.23 11.46
C GLU A 245 1.36 4.95 10.65
N ALA A 246 2.05 4.83 9.51
CA ALA A 246 1.83 3.79 8.52
C ALA A 246 3.11 3.01 8.17
N SER A 247 2.95 1.70 8.00
CA SER A 247 4.01 0.79 7.55
C SER A 247 3.63 0.08 6.25
N ILE A 248 4.65 -0.37 5.52
CA ILE A 248 4.51 -1.09 4.26
C ILE A 248 4.46 -2.60 4.50
N VAL A 249 3.52 -3.28 3.84
CA VAL A 249 3.49 -4.73 3.67
C VAL A 249 3.65 -5.04 2.19
N ASN A 250 4.84 -5.52 1.82
CA ASN A 250 5.10 -5.98 0.45
C ASN A 250 4.34 -7.28 0.15
N SER A 251 4.03 -7.46 -1.12
CA SER A 251 3.43 -8.67 -1.69
C SER A 251 3.87 -8.73 -3.15
N LEU A 252 4.05 -9.93 -3.71
CA LEU A 252 4.33 -10.06 -5.14
C LEU A 252 3.06 -9.71 -5.91
N ASP A 253 3.12 -8.63 -6.68
CA ASP A 253 2.07 -8.23 -7.61
C ASP A 253 2.68 -8.14 -9.01
N PHE A 254 2.23 -9.05 -9.89
CA PHE A 254 2.72 -9.14 -11.26
C PHE A 254 1.95 -8.21 -12.21
N LYS A 255 0.78 -7.69 -11.80
CA LYS A 255 -0.08 -6.81 -12.59
C LYS A 255 -0.28 -7.38 -14.01
N ASP A 256 0.20 -6.69 -15.04
CA ASP A 256 0.13 -7.07 -16.45
C ASP A 256 1.30 -7.94 -16.94
N ASP A 257 2.37 -8.13 -16.14
CA ASP A 257 3.53 -8.97 -16.46
C ASP A 257 3.24 -10.46 -16.19
N VAL A 258 2.27 -11.00 -16.93
CA VAL A 258 1.84 -12.42 -16.84
C VAL A 258 2.98 -13.39 -17.12
N SER A 259 3.94 -13.02 -17.97
CA SER A 259 5.12 -13.84 -18.30
C SER A 259 6.02 -14.06 -17.08
N LYS A 260 6.25 -13.01 -16.28
CA LYS A 260 7.02 -13.11 -15.04
C LYS A 260 6.24 -13.80 -13.92
N GLY A 261 4.91 -13.63 -13.89
CA GLY A 261 4.03 -14.38 -13.00
C GLY A 261 4.04 -15.88 -13.28
N ASP A 262 3.99 -16.27 -14.55
CA ASP A 262 4.06 -17.66 -15.00
C ASP A 262 5.42 -18.31 -14.72
N LEU A 263 6.52 -17.56 -14.90
CA LEU A 263 7.86 -18.00 -14.52
C LEU A 263 7.91 -18.31 -13.01
N TRP A 264 7.50 -17.37 -12.15
CA TRP A 264 7.42 -17.59 -10.70
C TRP A 264 6.51 -18.78 -10.35
N GLY A 265 5.36 -18.90 -11.01
CA GLY A 265 4.42 -20.01 -10.78
C GLY A 265 5.04 -21.36 -11.12
N LYS A 266 5.78 -21.47 -12.23
CA LYS A 266 6.47 -22.70 -12.63
C LYS A 266 7.69 -22.99 -11.77
N GLU A 267 8.45 -21.99 -11.35
CA GLU A 267 9.57 -22.14 -10.40
C GLU A 267 9.10 -22.74 -9.06
N ASN A 268 7.90 -22.38 -8.59
CA ASN A 268 7.39 -22.83 -7.28
C ASN A 268 6.49 -24.09 -7.35
N TYR A 269 5.82 -24.37 -8.47
CA TYR A 269 4.81 -25.45 -8.59
C TYR A 269 5.09 -26.52 -9.67
N SER A 270 6.20 -26.44 -10.42
CA SER A 270 6.58 -27.48 -11.40
C SER A 270 6.64 -28.89 -10.81
N ASP A 271 7.15 -29.02 -9.58
CA ASP A 271 7.20 -30.27 -8.83
C ASP A 271 5.91 -30.63 -8.08
N TRP A 272 4.96 -29.71 -7.91
CA TRP A 272 3.80 -29.91 -7.04
C TRP A 272 2.92 -31.06 -7.54
N SER A 273 2.66 -31.11 -8.85
CA SER A 273 1.90 -32.18 -9.51
C SER A 273 2.55 -33.56 -9.37
N ASN A 274 3.88 -33.64 -9.26
CA ASN A 274 4.64 -34.88 -9.05
C ASN A 274 4.63 -35.34 -7.57
N LYS A 275 4.20 -34.48 -6.64
CA LYS A 275 4.14 -34.75 -5.20
C LYS A 275 2.73 -35.13 -4.72
N LEU A 276 1.69 -34.91 -5.54
CA LEU A 276 0.32 -35.34 -5.29
C LEU A 276 0.22 -36.88 -5.28
N THR A 277 -0.65 -37.44 -4.43
CA THR A 277 -1.04 -38.84 -4.54
C THR A 277 -1.86 -39.08 -5.82
N PRO A 278 -1.96 -40.33 -6.32
CA PRO A 278 -2.75 -40.63 -7.52
C PRO A 278 -4.22 -40.21 -7.45
N ASN A 279 -4.82 -40.22 -6.26
CA ASN A 279 -6.21 -39.80 -6.04
C ASN A 279 -6.34 -38.27 -6.10
N GLU A 280 -5.47 -37.54 -5.42
CA GLU A 280 -5.44 -36.07 -5.46
C GLU A 280 -5.16 -35.57 -6.87
N LEU A 281 -4.21 -36.16 -7.58
CA LEU A 281 -3.92 -35.82 -8.98
C LEU A 281 -5.10 -36.11 -9.91
N ALA A 282 -5.84 -37.21 -9.68
CA ALA A 282 -7.04 -37.54 -10.45
C ALA A 282 -8.18 -36.53 -10.20
N ASP A 283 -8.47 -36.20 -8.94
CA ASP A 283 -9.56 -35.28 -8.58
C ASP A 283 -9.25 -33.81 -8.92
N VAL A 284 -7.99 -33.39 -8.84
CA VAL A 284 -7.54 -32.09 -9.38
C VAL A 284 -7.71 -32.05 -10.90
N ASN A 285 -7.33 -33.10 -11.64
CA ASN A 285 -7.55 -33.16 -13.08
C ASN A 285 -9.05 -33.16 -13.45
N ASP A 286 -9.89 -33.84 -12.69
CA ASP A 286 -11.35 -33.85 -12.87
C ASP A 286 -11.95 -32.45 -12.65
N TYR A 287 -11.59 -31.79 -11.54
CA TYR A 287 -11.96 -30.39 -11.26
C TYR A 287 -11.61 -29.48 -12.45
N MET A 288 -10.35 -29.51 -12.90
CA MET A 288 -9.84 -28.69 -14.01
C MET A 288 -10.44 -29.04 -15.38
N ARG A 289 -11.02 -30.23 -15.56
CA ARG A 289 -11.67 -30.66 -16.82
C ARG A 289 -13.16 -30.33 -16.91
N GLY A 290 -13.69 -29.62 -15.91
CA GLY A 290 -15.09 -29.19 -15.84
C GLY A 290 -15.83 -29.70 -14.60
N GLY A 291 -15.26 -30.67 -13.87
CA GLY A 291 -15.79 -31.18 -12.61
C GLY A 291 -15.99 -30.08 -11.55
N TYR A 292 -15.27 -28.95 -11.68
CA TYR A 292 -15.49 -27.74 -10.88
C TYR A 292 -16.95 -27.30 -10.82
N THR A 293 -17.75 -27.51 -11.87
CA THR A 293 -19.16 -27.09 -11.89
C THR A 293 -20.00 -27.94 -10.92
N ALA A 294 -19.79 -29.25 -10.88
CA ALA A 294 -20.50 -30.12 -9.95
C ALA A 294 -20.02 -29.91 -8.50
N ILE A 295 -18.69 -29.90 -8.30
CA ILE A 295 -18.05 -29.75 -6.99
C ILE A 295 -18.42 -28.40 -6.34
N ASN A 296 -18.33 -27.29 -7.08
CA ASN A 296 -18.63 -25.98 -6.52
C ASN A 296 -20.14 -25.76 -6.30
N ASN A 297 -21.02 -26.29 -7.15
CA ASN A 297 -22.47 -26.21 -6.91
C ASN A 297 -22.90 -27.05 -5.69
N TYR A 298 -22.26 -28.21 -5.47
CA TYR A 298 -22.43 -29.03 -4.27
C TYR A 298 -22.05 -28.24 -3.00
N LEU A 299 -20.91 -27.56 -3.01
CA LEU A 299 -20.47 -26.71 -1.89
C LEU A 299 -21.38 -25.49 -1.68
N ILE A 300 -21.76 -24.77 -2.75
CA ILE A 300 -22.61 -23.57 -2.70
C ILE A 300 -24.02 -23.90 -2.17
N SER A 301 -24.56 -25.07 -2.51
CA SER A 301 -25.87 -25.54 -1.99
C SER A 301 -25.79 -26.12 -0.57
N ASN A 302 -24.63 -26.04 0.09
CA ASN A 302 -24.35 -26.65 1.40
C ASN A 302 -24.62 -28.18 1.40
N GLY A 303 -24.30 -28.83 0.27
CA GLY A 303 -24.49 -30.26 0.02
C GLY A 303 -23.94 -31.19 1.11
N PRO A 304 -22.73 -30.99 1.67
CA PRO A 304 -22.19 -31.82 2.75
C PRO A 304 -23.06 -31.92 4.01
N LEU A 305 -24.02 -31.00 4.21
CA LEU A 305 -25.03 -31.08 5.26
C LEU A 305 -26.42 -31.43 4.70
N ASN A 306 -26.80 -30.82 3.58
CA ASN A 306 -28.17 -30.85 3.06
C ASN A 306 -28.50 -32.10 2.22
N ASN A 307 -27.50 -32.67 1.54
CA ASN A 307 -27.61 -33.84 0.67
C ASN A 307 -26.22 -34.50 0.49
N PRO A 308 -25.68 -35.15 1.54
CA PRO A 308 -24.29 -35.60 1.55
C PRO A 308 -23.99 -36.61 0.43
N ASN A 309 -22.85 -36.44 -0.25
CA ASN A 309 -22.39 -37.31 -1.32
C ASN A 309 -20.92 -37.70 -1.08
N PRO A 310 -20.64 -38.91 -0.57
CA PRO A 310 -19.29 -39.35 -0.23
C PRO A 310 -18.27 -39.30 -1.37
N GLU A 311 -18.69 -39.36 -2.64
CA GLU A 311 -17.78 -39.21 -3.78
C GLU A 311 -17.32 -37.75 -3.92
N LEU A 312 -18.26 -36.81 -3.82
CA LEU A 312 -17.95 -35.37 -3.86
C LEU A 312 -17.22 -34.92 -2.59
N ASP A 313 -17.58 -35.47 -1.42
CA ASP A 313 -16.85 -35.21 -0.17
C ASP A 313 -15.41 -35.71 -0.26
N SER A 314 -15.17 -36.91 -0.83
CA SER A 314 -13.83 -37.43 -1.11
C SER A 314 -13.04 -36.49 -2.04
N LYS A 315 -13.67 -36.05 -3.16
CA LYS A 315 -13.09 -35.09 -4.11
C LYS A 315 -12.70 -33.77 -3.46
N VAL A 316 -13.58 -33.20 -2.63
CA VAL A 316 -13.32 -31.95 -1.89
C VAL A 316 -12.13 -32.11 -0.96
N ASN A 317 -12.08 -33.19 -0.16
CA ASN A 317 -10.95 -33.45 0.75
C ASN A 317 -9.61 -33.64 -0.01
N ASN A 318 -9.63 -34.36 -1.14
CA ASN A 318 -8.45 -34.58 -1.96
C ASN A 318 -7.92 -33.27 -2.59
N ILE A 319 -8.81 -32.44 -3.15
CA ILE A 319 -8.42 -31.13 -3.72
C ILE A 319 -7.95 -30.17 -2.61
N GLU A 320 -8.58 -30.19 -1.43
CA GLU A 320 -8.15 -29.39 -0.30
C GLU A 320 -6.75 -29.77 0.20
N ASN A 321 -6.43 -31.08 0.28
CA ASN A 321 -5.10 -31.54 0.66
C ASN A 321 -4.05 -31.19 -0.42
N ALA A 322 -4.39 -31.31 -1.70
CA ALA A 322 -3.56 -30.86 -2.81
C ALA A 322 -3.17 -29.37 -2.67
N LEU A 323 -4.13 -28.49 -2.33
CA LEU A 323 -3.88 -27.05 -2.10
C LEU A 323 -3.12 -26.74 -0.80
N LYS A 324 -2.95 -27.71 0.11
CA LYS A 324 -2.12 -27.60 1.32
C LYS A 324 -0.72 -28.17 1.15
N LEU A 325 -0.46 -28.95 0.10
CA LEU A 325 0.81 -29.64 -0.13
C LEU A 325 1.99 -28.70 -0.41
N THR A 326 1.75 -27.58 -1.09
CA THR A 326 2.70 -26.48 -1.27
C THR A 326 1.95 -25.17 -1.09
N PRO A 327 1.84 -24.66 0.15
CA PRO A 327 1.18 -23.39 0.43
C PRO A 327 1.87 -22.20 -0.28
N ILE A 328 1.17 -21.09 -0.46
CA ILE A 328 1.68 -19.93 -1.21
C ILE A 328 2.99 -19.41 -0.55
N PRO A 329 4.15 -19.46 -1.23
CA PRO A 329 5.47 -19.34 -0.58
C PRO A 329 5.86 -17.91 -0.17
N SER A 330 5.05 -16.92 -0.55
CA SER A 330 5.25 -15.48 -0.25
C SER A 330 3.90 -14.77 -0.26
N ASN A 331 3.78 -13.60 0.38
CA ASN A 331 2.60 -12.76 0.18
C ASN A 331 2.39 -12.49 -1.33
N LEU A 332 1.20 -12.74 -1.84
CA LEU A 332 0.89 -12.72 -3.27
C LEU A 332 -0.39 -11.92 -3.56
N ILE A 333 -0.39 -11.13 -4.62
CA ILE A 333 -1.60 -10.51 -5.16
C ILE A 333 -2.13 -11.35 -6.31
N VAL A 334 -3.42 -11.69 -6.26
CA VAL A 334 -4.14 -12.36 -7.35
C VAL A 334 -5.43 -11.64 -7.71
N TYR A 335 -5.93 -11.92 -8.91
CA TYR A 335 -7.03 -11.22 -9.54
C TYR A 335 -8.16 -12.19 -9.92
N ARG A 336 -9.40 -11.86 -9.55
CA ARG A 336 -10.59 -12.59 -9.98
C ARG A 336 -11.63 -11.65 -10.57
N ARG A 337 -11.94 -11.81 -11.85
CA ARG A 337 -13.10 -11.14 -12.47
C ARG A 337 -14.36 -11.92 -12.11
N SER A 338 -15.15 -11.41 -11.18
CA SER A 338 -16.29 -12.12 -10.58
C SER A 338 -17.59 -11.93 -11.36
N GLY A 339 -18.46 -12.92 -11.32
CA GLY A 339 -19.84 -12.79 -11.81
C GLY A 339 -20.71 -11.97 -10.86
N PRO A 340 -21.78 -11.31 -11.34
CA PRO A 340 -22.67 -10.51 -10.49
C PRO A 340 -23.32 -11.34 -9.36
N GLN A 341 -23.55 -12.64 -9.59
CA GLN A 341 -24.18 -13.54 -8.63
C GLN A 341 -23.36 -13.74 -7.36
N GLU A 342 -22.04 -13.56 -7.42
CA GLU A 342 -21.14 -13.62 -6.26
C GLU A 342 -21.41 -12.47 -5.25
N PHE A 343 -22.12 -11.42 -5.70
CA PHE A 343 -22.54 -10.26 -4.91
C PHE A 343 -24.07 -10.12 -4.85
N GLY A 344 -24.80 -11.21 -5.13
CA GLY A 344 -26.26 -11.25 -5.10
C GLY A 344 -26.94 -10.35 -6.14
N LEU A 345 -26.28 -10.14 -7.30
CA LEU A 345 -26.80 -9.39 -8.44
C LEU A 345 -26.95 -10.31 -9.66
N THR A 346 -27.63 -9.83 -10.70
CA THR A 346 -27.70 -10.49 -12.03
C THR A 346 -27.15 -9.58 -13.12
N LEU A 347 -27.03 -10.08 -14.35
CA LEU A 347 -26.62 -9.26 -15.51
C LEU A 347 -27.65 -8.17 -15.87
N THR A 348 -28.90 -8.31 -15.41
CA THR A 348 -30.02 -7.38 -15.66
C THR A 348 -30.47 -6.61 -14.41
N SER A 349 -29.81 -6.81 -13.27
CA SER A 349 -29.99 -6.02 -12.05
C SER A 349 -29.72 -4.53 -12.30
N PRO A 350 -30.66 -3.60 -12.06
CA PRO A 350 -30.44 -2.17 -12.20
C PRO A 350 -29.25 -1.64 -11.38
N GLU A 351 -28.96 -2.29 -10.24
CA GLU A 351 -27.89 -1.99 -9.30
C GLU A 351 -26.51 -2.39 -9.86
N TYR A 352 -26.46 -3.26 -10.88
CA TYR A 352 -25.23 -3.66 -11.57
C TYR A 352 -24.81 -2.63 -12.64
N ASP A 353 -25.55 -1.52 -12.81
CA ASP A 353 -25.14 -0.41 -13.67
C ASP A 353 -24.25 0.61 -12.94
N PHE A 354 -22.99 0.26 -12.71
CA PHE A 354 -22.00 1.14 -12.09
C PHE A 354 -21.61 2.37 -12.93
N ASN A 355 -22.25 2.64 -14.09
CA ASN A 355 -22.16 3.95 -14.72
C ASN A 355 -22.88 5.05 -13.91
N LYS A 356 -23.73 4.64 -12.97
CA LYS A 356 -24.44 5.48 -12.00
C LYS A 356 -23.69 5.47 -10.66
N ILE A 357 -23.51 6.65 -10.05
CA ILE A 357 -22.71 6.78 -8.81
C ILE A 357 -23.45 6.18 -7.61
N GLU A 358 -24.77 6.35 -7.55
CA GLU A 358 -25.65 5.81 -6.51
C GLU A 358 -25.59 4.27 -6.43
N ASN A 359 -25.34 3.59 -7.55
CA ASN A 359 -25.11 2.14 -7.59
C ASN A 359 -23.74 1.73 -7.03
N ILE A 360 -22.72 2.58 -7.19
CA ILE A 360 -21.39 2.34 -6.60
C ILE A 360 -21.46 2.55 -5.08
N ASP A 361 -22.14 3.59 -4.62
CA ASP A 361 -22.25 3.89 -3.19
C ASP A 361 -23.14 2.90 -2.44
N ALA A 362 -24.25 2.44 -3.05
CA ALA A 362 -25.02 1.30 -2.52
C ALA A 362 -24.20 0.00 -2.48
N PHE A 363 -23.29 -0.22 -3.44
CA PHE A 363 -22.36 -1.34 -3.41
C PHE A 363 -21.31 -1.19 -2.28
N LYS A 364 -20.77 0.01 -2.05
CA LYS A 364 -19.88 0.31 -0.92
C LYS A 364 -20.57 0.04 0.42
N GLU A 365 -21.77 0.59 0.65
CA GLU A 365 -22.52 0.41 1.89
C GLU A 365 -22.76 -1.08 2.22
N LYS A 366 -23.11 -1.86 1.20
CA LYS A 366 -23.39 -3.30 1.32
C LYS A 366 -22.13 -4.14 1.56
N TRP A 367 -20.99 -3.81 0.95
CA TRP A 367 -19.82 -4.71 0.86
C TRP A 367 -18.50 -4.17 1.40
N GLU A 368 -18.27 -2.86 1.42
CA GLU A 368 -17.01 -2.28 1.88
C GLU A 368 -16.86 -2.44 3.40
N GLY A 369 -15.66 -2.85 3.84
CA GLY A 369 -15.38 -3.24 5.23
C GLY A 369 -15.96 -4.60 5.67
N LYS A 370 -16.76 -5.28 4.84
CA LYS A 370 -17.36 -6.58 5.20
C LYS A 370 -16.41 -7.75 4.93
N VAL A 371 -16.72 -8.91 5.51
CA VAL A 371 -16.11 -10.20 5.15
C VAL A 371 -17.10 -10.98 4.30
N ILE A 372 -16.67 -11.41 3.11
CA ILE A 372 -17.39 -12.39 2.28
C ILE A 372 -16.77 -13.77 2.45
N THR A 373 -17.58 -14.82 2.40
CA THR A 373 -17.14 -16.22 2.47
C THR A 373 -17.63 -16.95 1.24
N TYR A 374 -16.76 -17.72 0.59
CA TYR A 374 -17.11 -18.57 -0.55
C TYR A 374 -17.12 -20.03 -0.10
N PRO A 375 -18.26 -20.74 -0.17
CA PRO A 375 -18.30 -22.19 0.10
C PRO A 375 -17.51 -23.00 -0.92
N ASN A 376 -17.44 -22.55 -2.17
CA ASN A 376 -16.72 -23.18 -3.28
C ASN A 376 -15.20 -22.92 -3.26
N PHE A 377 -14.45 -23.76 -3.98
CA PHE A 377 -13.08 -23.43 -4.40
C PHE A 377 -13.08 -22.23 -5.36
N ILE A 378 -12.00 -21.45 -5.38
CA ILE A 378 -12.00 -20.14 -6.05
C ILE A 378 -10.83 -20.00 -7.01
N SER A 379 -11.12 -20.10 -8.31
CA SER A 379 -10.18 -19.75 -9.38
C SER A 379 -9.87 -18.25 -9.35
N THR A 380 -8.58 -17.93 -9.36
CA THR A 380 -8.01 -16.59 -9.52
C THR A 380 -6.88 -16.66 -10.54
N SER A 381 -6.45 -15.53 -11.11
CA SER A 381 -5.28 -15.46 -11.98
C SER A 381 -4.19 -14.61 -11.34
N ILE A 382 -2.93 -14.92 -11.63
CA ILE A 382 -1.78 -14.13 -11.17
C ILE A 382 -1.67 -12.77 -11.87
N GLY A 383 -2.35 -12.61 -13.01
CA GLY A 383 -2.36 -11.38 -13.81
C GLY A 383 -3.67 -10.58 -13.72
N SER A 384 -3.57 -9.26 -13.82
CA SER A 384 -4.70 -8.33 -13.76
C SER A 384 -5.39 -8.07 -15.10
N VAL A 385 -4.79 -8.49 -16.21
CA VAL A 385 -5.24 -8.21 -17.58
C VAL A 385 -6.68 -8.64 -17.84
N ASN A 386 -7.30 -8.07 -18.87
CA ASN A 386 -8.60 -8.50 -19.35
C ASN A 386 -8.42 -9.67 -20.33
N MET A 387 -9.34 -10.63 -20.33
CA MET A 387 -9.32 -11.79 -21.23
C MET A 387 -10.74 -12.06 -21.75
N SER A 388 -10.83 -12.58 -22.98
CA SER A 388 -12.08 -12.71 -23.74
C SER A 388 -13.19 -13.45 -22.98
N ALA A 389 -12.85 -14.48 -22.22
CA ALA A 389 -13.79 -15.29 -21.43
C ALA A 389 -14.52 -14.51 -20.31
N PHE A 390 -13.92 -13.40 -19.81
CA PHE A 390 -14.48 -12.59 -18.73
C PHE A 390 -14.56 -11.09 -19.03
N ALA A 391 -14.36 -10.71 -20.29
CA ALA A 391 -14.30 -9.33 -20.79
C ALA A 391 -15.37 -8.36 -20.25
N LYS A 392 -16.61 -8.87 -20.06
CA LYS A 392 -17.80 -8.09 -19.65
C LYS A 392 -18.11 -8.15 -18.15
N ARG A 393 -17.34 -8.90 -17.35
CA ARG A 393 -17.50 -8.91 -15.88
C ARG A 393 -17.07 -7.55 -15.31
N LYS A 394 -17.92 -6.95 -14.47
CA LYS A 394 -17.72 -5.58 -13.94
C LYS A 394 -17.06 -5.53 -12.56
N ILE A 395 -16.89 -6.65 -11.87
CA ILE A 395 -16.32 -6.70 -10.51
C ILE A 395 -15.00 -7.46 -10.58
N ILE A 396 -13.93 -6.84 -10.08
CA ILE A 396 -12.58 -7.43 -9.99
C ILE A 396 -12.21 -7.52 -8.51
N LEU A 397 -12.03 -8.71 -7.97
CA LEU A 397 -11.41 -8.90 -6.66
C LEU A 397 -9.91 -8.90 -6.87
N ARG A 398 -9.20 -8.03 -6.15
CA ARG A 398 -7.73 -8.02 -6.06
C ARG A 398 -7.36 -8.44 -4.65
N ILE A 399 -7.05 -9.72 -4.50
CA ILE A 399 -6.88 -10.40 -3.22
C ILE A 399 -5.40 -10.34 -2.84
N ASN A 400 -5.10 -9.91 -1.61
CA ASN A 400 -3.81 -10.19 -0.97
C ASN A 400 -3.93 -11.53 -0.25
N ILE A 401 -3.11 -12.50 -0.67
CA ILE A 401 -2.96 -13.81 -0.04
C ILE A 401 -1.71 -13.74 0.86
N PRO A 402 -1.84 -13.97 2.17
CA PRO A 402 -0.68 -14.12 3.05
C PRO A 402 0.24 -15.28 2.62
N LYS A 403 1.53 -15.15 2.92
CA LYS A 403 2.46 -16.29 2.89
C LYS A 403 1.91 -17.45 3.74
N ASP A 404 2.16 -18.67 3.28
CA ASP A 404 1.77 -19.95 3.90
C ASP A 404 0.26 -20.25 3.87
N SER A 405 -0.55 -19.47 3.16
CA SER A 405 -1.97 -19.77 2.89
C SER A 405 -2.15 -20.99 1.95
N PRO A 406 -3.22 -21.79 2.09
CA PRO A 406 -3.56 -22.85 1.15
C PRO A 406 -3.94 -22.34 -0.25
N GLY A 407 -3.34 -22.90 -1.28
CA GLY A 407 -3.58 -22.61 -2.69
C GLY A 407 -2.48 -23.19 -3.58
N ALA A 408 -2.68 -23.24 -4.89
CA ALA A 408 -1.67 -23.72 -5.84
C ALA A 408 -1.76 -23.04 -7.21
N TYR A 409 -0.62 -22.88 -7.89
CA TYR A 409 -0.57 -22.40 -9.28
C TYR A 409 -0.85 -23.55 -10.25
N LEU A 410 -2.12 -23.76 -10.60
CA LEU A 410 -2.57 -24.88 -11.42
C LEU A 410 -2.03 -24.82 -12.85
N SER A 411 -1.70 -23.63 -13.36
CA SER A 411 -1.06 -23.45 -14.67
C SER A 411 0.39 -23.94 -14.75
N ALA A 412 0.96 -24.49 -13.66
CA ALA A 412 2.16 -25.32 -13.73
C ALA A 412 1.90 -26.74 -14.31
N ILE A 413 0.65 -27.23 -14.30
CA ILE A 413 0.32 -28.54 -14.87
C ILE A 413 0.43 -28.47 -16.42
N PRO A 414 1.21 -29.36 -17.06
CA PRO A 414 1.31 -29.43 -18.50
C PRO A 414 -0.06 -29.58 -19.18
N GLY A 415 -0.36 -28.65 -20.11
CA GLY A 415 -1.66 -28.55 -20.79
C GLY A 415 -2.58 -27.43 -20.28
N TYR A 416 -2.32 -26.85 -19.10
CA TYR A 416 -3.20 -25.85 -18.46
C TYR A 416 -2.54 -24.47 -18.25
N ALA A 417 -1.47 -24.18 -19.00
CA ALA A 417 -0.66 -22.97 -18.81
C ALA A 417 -1.31 -21.64 -19.27
N GLY A 418 -2.51 -21.66 -19.86
CA GLY A 418 -3.09 -20.50 -20.57
C GLY A 418 -3.91 -19.50 -19.75
N GLU A 419 -4.25 -19.82 -18.50
CA GLU A 419 -5.10 -18.96 -17.64
C GLU A 419 -4.35 -18.32 -16.47
N TYR A 420 -3.08 -18.70 -16.28
CA TYR A 420 -2.20 -18.30 -15.18
C TYR A 420 -2.88 -18.50 -13.80
N GLU A 421 -3.58 -19.63 -13.64
CA GLU A 421 -4.51 -19.86 -12.54
C GLU A 421 -3.80 -20.14 -11.21
N VAL A 422 -4.21 -19.41 -10.17
CA VAL A 422 -4.02 -19.78 -8.76
C VAL A 422 -5.39 -20.19 -8.20
N LEU A 423 -5.54 -21.44 -7.80
CA LEU A 423 -6.74 -21.93 -7.13
C LEU A 423 -6.62 -21.74 -5.62
N LEU A 424 -7.63 -21.12 -5.00
CA LEU A 424 -7.75 -21.00 -3.54
C LEU A 424 -8.74 -22.02 -2.98
N ASN A 425 -8.50 -22.42 -1.72
CA ASN A 425 -9.26 -23.46 -1.04
C ASN A 425 -10.76 -23.11 -0.89
N HIS A 426 -11.57 -24.14 -0.67
CA HIS A 426 -12.99 -23.97 -0.33
C HIS A 426 -13.15 -23.37 1.07
N GLY A 427 -14.29 -22.73 1.33
CA GLY A 427 -14.58 -22.04 2.59
C GLY A 427 -13.82 -20.72 2.82
N SER A 428 -12.99 -20.28 1.87
CA SER A 428 -12.13 -19.08 2.02
C SER A 428 -12.91 -17.78 2.26
N LYS A 429 -12.31 -16.91 3.07
CA LYS A 429 -12.90 -15.67 3.61
C LYS A 429 -12.06 -14.45 3.24
N PHE A 430 -12.74 -13.43 2.73
CA PHE A 430 -12.09 -12.21 2.22
C PHE A 430 -12.67 -10.98 2.90
N LYS A 431 -11.82 -10.23 3.61
CA LYS A 431 -12.15 -8.89 4.10
C LYS A 431 -12.02 -7.91 2.94
N ILE A 432 -13.10 -7.24 2.55
CA ILE A 432 -13.09 -6.17 1.55
C ILE A 432 -12.64 -4.90 2.27
N ASN A 433 -11.43 -4.43 2.00
CA ASN A 433 -10.82 -3.29 2.69
C ASN A 433 -11.29 -1.96 2.09
N LYS A 434 -11.35 -1.91 0.74
CA LYS A 434 -11.73 -0.76 -0.10
C LYS A 434 -12.43 -1.23 -1.39
N VAL A 435 -13.36 -0.43 -1.90
CA VAL A 435 -13.95 -0.52 -3.23
C VAL A 435 -13.60 0.73 -4.04
N ASP A 436 -12.83 0.55 -5.10
CA ASP A 436 -12.47 1.57 -6.09
C ASP A 436 -13.21 1.33 -7.42
N SER A 437 -13.21 2.30 -8.34
CA SER A 437 -13.89 2.20 -9.64
C SER A 437 -13.07 2.83 -10.77
N TYR A 438 -13.07 2.20 -11.95
CA TYR A 438 -12.40 2.71 -13.15
C TYR A 438 -13.29 2.56 -14.41
N LYS A 439 -12.96 3.26 -15.49
CA LYS A 439 -13.65 3.15 -16.80
C LYS A 439 -12.93 2.19 -17.73
N ASP A 440 -13.64 1.17 -18.20
CA ASP A 440 -13.24 0.31 -19.33
C ASP A 440 -14.10 0.70 -20.54
N GLY A 441 -13.55 1.57 -21.38
CA GLY A 441 -14.31 2.27 -22.41
C GLY A 441 -15.46 3.08 -21.81
N THR A 442 -16.70 2.77 -22.21
CA THR A 442 -17.91 3.42 -21.68
C THR A 442 -18.48 2.79 -20.41
N VAL A 443 -17.87 1.71 -19.89
CA VAL A 443 -18.41 0.91 -18.77
C VAL A 443 -17.56 1.11 -17.52
N THR A 444 -18.16 1.56 -16.41
CA THR A 444 -17.49 1.50 -15.10
C THR A 444 -17.36 0.05 -14.63
N LYS A 445 -16.18 -0.28 -14.09
CA LYS A 445 -15.88 -1.52 -13.40
C LYS A 445 -15.37 -1.21 -11.98
N LEU A 446 -15.66 -2.10 -11.04
CA LEU A 446 -15.23 -2.02 -9.64
C LEU A 446 -13.98 -2.86 -9.39
N ILE A 447 -13.09 -2.35 -8.55
CA ILE A 447 -11.94 -3.06 -8.00
C ILE A 447 -12.15 -3.18 -6.49
N LEU A 448 -12.23 -4.42 -6.01
CA LEU A 448 -12.37 -4.75 -4.59
C LEU A 448 -10.97 -5.10 -4.06
N ASP A 449 -10.39 -4.18 -3.31
CA ASP A 449 -9.19 -4.44 -2.51
C ASP A 449 -9.58 -5.39 -1.37
N ALA A 450 -9.13 -6.64 -1.44
CA ALA A 450 -9.44 -7.67 -0.46
C ALA A 450 -8.19 -8.33 0.14
N THR A 451 -8.35 -8.91 1.33
CA THR A 451 -7.34 -9.75 1.99
C THR A 451 -7.97 -11.10 2.37
N LEU A 452 -7.28 -12.22 2.08
CA LEU A 452 -7.63 -13.54 2.61
C LEU A 452 -7.31 -13.57 4.13
N ILE A 453 -8.26 -14.04 4.95
CA ILE A 453 -8.16 -13.94 6.43
C ILE A 453 -8.33 -15.27 7.18
N ASN A 454 -7.96 -16.39 6.56
CA ASN A 454 -8.10 -17.74 7.11
C ASN A 454 -7.04 -18.72 6.57
#